data_AF-A0A2S9GDZ2-F1
#
_entry.id   AF-A0A2S9GDZ2-F1
#
_cell.length_a   1.000
_cell.length_b   1.000
_cell.length_c   1.000
_cell.angle_alpha   90.00
_cell.angle_beta   90.00
_cell.angle_gamma   90.00
#
_symmetry.space_group_name_H-M   'P 1'
#
loop_
_entity.id
_entity.type
_entity.pdbx_description
1 polymer ?
#
loop_
_entity_poly.entity_id
_entity_poly.type
_entity_poly.pdbx_seq_one_letter_code
_entity_poly.pdbx_strand_id
1 'polypeptide(L)'
;EAGVGKTALLDHAASRSDGFHVLRVSGIESDMELAYAGLQQLCAPLLGHVDALPEPQRRALNVAFGRGAGSAPDRFLVGLAVLSL
;
A
#
# COMPACT_ATOMS: atom_id res chain seq x y z
N GLU A 1 6.41 17.77 17.33
CA GLU A 1 5.94 18.85 16.44
C GLU A 1 6.25 18.56 14.97
N ALA A 2 5.63 19.32 14.06
CA ALA A 2 6.10 19.42 12.68
C ALA A 2 7.55 19.94 12.69
N GLY A 3 8.42 19.42 11.82
CA GLY A 3 9.82 19.84 11.77
C GLY A 3 10.75 19.21 12.82
N VAL A 4 10.28 18.35 13.73
CA VAL A 4 11.14 17.64 14.73
C VAL A 4 12.11 16.61 14.13
N GLY A 5 12.19 16.51 12.79
CA GLY A 5 13.15 15.61 12.12
C GLY A 5 12.68 14.18 11.87
N LYS A 6 11.38 13.85 12.05
CA LYS A 6 10.85 12.50 11.78
C LYS A 6 11.17 11.99 10.37
N THR A 7 10.95 12.81 9.34
CA THR A 7 11.26 12.46 7.95
C THR A 7 12.75 12.23 7.75
N ALA A 8 13.60 13.11 8.30
CA ALA A 8 15.05 12.96 8.24
C ALA A 8 15.53 11.65 8.90
N LEU A 9 14.91 11.25 10.02
CA LEU A 9 15.20 9.97 10.68
C LEU A 9 14.80 8.76 9.80
N LEU A 10 13.64 8.82 9.15
CA LEU A 10 13.20 7.77 8.22
C LEU A 10 14.10 7.71 6.97
N ASP A 11 14.53 8.85 6.43
CA ASP A 11 15.46 8.91 5.30
C ASP A 11 16.83 8.31 5.64
N HIS A 12 17.31 8.56 6.86
CA HIS A 12 18.54 7.99 7.37
C HIS A 12 18.47 6.47 7.58
N ALA A 13 17.30 5.95 7.98
CA ALA A 13 17.06 4.50 8.08
C ALA A 13 16.98 3.86 6.69
N ALA A 14 16.26 4.50 5.76
CA ALA A 14 16.15 4.04 4.38
C ALA A 14 17.51 3.98 3.67
N SER A 15 18.42 4.92 3.93
CA SER A 15 19.76 4.91 3.33
C SER A 15 20.69 3.79 3.83
N ARG A 16 20.28 3.03 4.86
CA ARG A 16 21.02 1.90 5.44
C ARG A 16 20.29 0.56 5.30
N SER A 17 19.40 0.47 4.33
CA SER A 17 18.51 -0.70 4.16
C SER A 17 18.98 -1.64 3.05
N ASP A 18 20.30 -1.83 2.91
CA ASP A 18 20.87 -2.70 1.89
C ASP A 18 20.23 -4.10 1.93
N GLY A 19 19.78 -4.58 0.77
CA GLY A 19 19.07 -5.86 0.65
C GLY A 19 17.55 -5.81 0.91
N PHE A 20 16.99 -4.65 1.28
CA PHE A 20 15.55 -4.45 1.41
C PHE A 20 14.99 -3.61 0.26
N HIS A 21 13.70 -3.82 -0.05
CA HIS A 21 12.94 -2.91 -0.91
C HIS A 21 12.23 -1.87 -0.03
N VAL A 22 12.64 -0.60 -0.12
CA VAL A 22 12.04 0.48 0.67
C VAL A 22 10.84 1.06 -0.06
N LEU A 23 9.67 0.92 0.54
CA LEU A 23 8.45 1.59 0.12
C LEU A 23 8.21 2.83 0.99
N ARG A 24 7.73 3.93 0.39
CA ARG A 24 7.36 5.15 1.09
C ARG A 24 5.92 5.50 0.80
N VAL A 25 5.23 5.95 1.84
CA VAL A 25 3.89 6.51 1.75
C VAL A 25 3.82 7.72 2.69
N SER A 26 3.09 8.75 2.27
CA SER A 26 2.77 9.91 3.10
C SER A 26 1.27 9.94 3.32
N GLY A 27 0.84 10.23 4.56
CA GLY A 27 -0.56 10.56 4.80
C GLY A 27 -0.89 11.90 4.16
N ILE A 28 -1.93 11.92 3.32
CA ILE A 28 -2.46 13.14 2.70
C ILE A 28 -3.84 13.38 3.31
N GLU A 29 -4.06 14.54 3.92
CA GLU A 29 -5.32 14.85 4.61
C GLU A 29 -6.51 14.84 3.64
N SER A 30 -6.33 15.26 2.39
CA SER A 30 -7.38 15.19 1.36
C SER A 30 -7.81 13.77 1.02
N ASP A 31 -7.00 12.75 1.35
CA ASP A 31 -7.28 11.35 1.03
C ASP A 31 -8.10 10.64 2.11
N MET A 32 -8.51 11.34 3.19
CA MET A 32 -9.29 10.74 4.29
C MET A 32 -10.60 10.09 3.84
N GLU A 33 -11.24 10.64 2.82
CA GLU A 33 -12.49 10.12 2.25
C GLU A 33 -12.28 8.96 1.27
N LEU A 34 -11.02 8.72 0.85
CA LEU A 34 -10.67 7.70 -0.13
C LEU A 34 -10.18 6.44 0.58
N ALA A 35 -11.11 5.50 0.79
CA ALA A 35 -10.78 4.19 1.33
C ALA A 35 -9.62 3.56 0.54
N TYR A 36 -8.61 3.06 1.27
CA TYR A 36 -7.42 2.40 0.73
C TYR A 36 -6.46 3.26 -0.11
N ALA A 37 -6.62 4.59 -0.19
CA ALA A 37 -5.72 5.46 -0.96
C ALA A 37 -4.23 5.29 -0.56
N GLY A 38 -3.94 5.34 0.74
CA GLY A 38 -2.56 5.12 1.23
C GLY A 38 -2.03 3.72 0.92
N LEU A 39 -2.91 2.71 0.90
CA LEU A 39 -2.54 1.33 0.56
C LEU A 39 -2.26 1.19 -0.94
N GLN A 40 -3.05 1.85 -1.77
CA GLN A 40 -2.84 1.91 -3.22
C GLN A 40 -1.52 2.61 -3.56
N GLN A 41 -1.19 3.72 -2.89
CA GLN A 41 0.12 4.37 -3.03
C GLN A 41 1.27 3.47 -2.58
N LEU A 42 1.13 2.81 -1.42
CA LEU A 42 2.15 1.91 -0.88
C LEU A 42 2.41 0.72 -1.81
N CYS A 43 1.36 0.12 -2.37
CA CYS A 43 1.44 -1.06 -3.22
C CYS A 43 1.69 -0.75 -4.70
N ALA A 44 1.67 0.53 -5.12
CA ALA A 44 1.86 0.93 -6.51
C ALA A 44 3.13 0.32 -7.16
N PRO A 45 4.29 0.27 -6.48
CA PRO A 45 5.50 -0.36 -7.02
C PRO A 45 5.41 -1.89 -7.14
N LEU A 46 4.49 -2.52 -6.39
CA LEU A 46 4.31 -3.97 -6.31
C LEU A 46 3.21 -4.49 -7.27
N LEU A 47 2.54 -3.61 -8.02
CA LEU A 47 1.38 -4.01 -8.83
C LEU A 47 1.69 -5.02 -9.93
N GLY A 48 2.96 -5.18 -10.32
CA GLY A 48 3.42 -6.24 -11.22
C GLY A 48 3.28 -7.65 -10.64
N HIS A 49 3.15 -7.80 -9.32
CA HIS A 49 3.01 -9.10 -8.64
C HIS A 49 1.56 -9.51 -8.39
N VAL A 50 0.60 -8.62 -8.64
CA VAL A 50 -0.83 -8.84 -8.35
C VAL A 50 -1.40 -10.05 -9.09
N ASP A 51 -0.90 -10.35 -10.30
CA ASP A 51 -1.36 -11.51 -11.08
C ASP A 51 -0.90 -12.86 -10.54
N ALA A 52 0.11 -12.88 -9.66
CA ALA A 52 0.56 -14.10 -8.97
C ALA A 52 -0.28 -14.43 -7.74
N LEU A 53 -1.13 -13.50 -7.28
CA LEU A 53 -1.96 -13.71 -6.10
C LEU A 53 -3.08 -14.73 -6.36
N PRO A 54 -3.47 -15.52 -5.34
CA PRO A 54 -4.70 -16.29 -5.38
C PRO A 54 -5.89 -15.42 -5.76
N GLU A 55 -6.76 -15.97 -6.59
CA GLU A 55 -7.85 -15.24 -7.24
C GLU A 55 -8.74 -14.42 -6.28
N PRO A 56 -9.11 -14.90 -5.07
CA PRO A 56 -9.84 -14.09 -4.10
C PRO A 56 -9.09 -12.85 -3.62
N GLN A 57 -7.78 -12.97 -3.38
CA GLN A 57 -6.92 -11.87 -2.94
C GLN A 57 -6.75 -10.84 -4.04
N ARG A 58 -6.48 -11.31 -5.27
CA ARG A 58 -6.35 -10.46 -6.45
C ARG A 58 -7.62 -9.64 -6.70
N ARG A 59 -8.80 -10.27 -6.63
CA ARG A 59 -10.08 -9.55 -6.77
C ARG A 59 -10.27 -8.50 -5.68
N ALA A 60 -10.04 -8.86 -4.42
CA ALA A 60 -10.20 -7.94 -3.30
C ALA A 60 -9.31 -6.69 -3.47
N LEU A 61 -8.06 -6.88 -3.87
CA LEU A 61 -7.09 -5.80 -4.09
C LEU A 61 -7.43 -4.95 -5.32
N ASN A 62 -7.88 -5.58 -6.42
CA ASN A 62 -8.33 -4.84 -7.61
C ASN A 62 -9.56 -3.98 -7.33
N VAL A 63 -10.54 -4.46 -6.56
CA VAL A 63 -11.70 -3.64 -6.19
C VAL A 63 -11.30 -2.56 -5.19
N ALA A 64 -10.47 -2.87 -4.18
CA ALA A 64 -9.98 -1.90 -3.21
C ALA A 64 -9.24 -0.72 -3.88
N PHE A 65 -8.50 -0.98 -4.96
CA PHE A 65 -7.73 0.02 -5.69
C PHE A 65 -8.48 0.64 -6.88
N GLY A 66 -9.78 0.37 -7.03
CA GLY A 66 -10.60 0.91 -8.13
C GLY A 66 -10.23 0.40 -9.52
N ARG A 67 -9.45 -0.69 -9.62
CA ARG A 67 -9.03 -1.34 -10.88
C ARG A 67 -10.03 -2.39 -11.37
N GLY A 68 -10.97 -2.80 -10.53
CA GLY A 68 -12.00 -3.77 -10.84
C GLY A 68 -13.36 -3.33 -10.30
N ALA A 69 -14.43 -3.79 -10.95
CA ALA A 69 -15.79 -3.60 -10.48
C ALA A 69 -16.18 -4.68 -9.45
N GLY A 70 -17.02 -4.33 -8.48
CA GLY A 70 -17.52 -5.27 -7.49
C GLY A 70 -18.07 -4.59 -6.24
N SER A 71 -18.60 -5.39 -5.32
CA SER A 71 -18.95 -4.92 -3.98
C SER A 71 -17.70 -4.53 -3.19
N ALA A 72 -17.86 -3.70 -2.16
CA ALA A 72 -16.77 -3.38 -1.23
C ALA A 72 -16.05 -4.67 -0.77
N PRO A 73 -14.71 -4.73 -0.88
CA PRO A 73 -13.98 -5.96 -0.62
C PRO A 73 -13.91 -6.24 0.88
N ASP A 74 -13.79 -7.52 1.23
CA ASP A 74 -13.48 -7.92 2.59
C ASP A 74 -12.09 -7.38 2.99
N ARG A 75 -12.06 -6.59 4.07
CA ARG A 75 -10.83 -5.99 4.62
C ARG A 75 -9.79 -7.04 4.97
N PHE A 76 -10.20 -8.23 5.42
CA PHE A 76 -9.29 -9.33 5.69
C PHE A 76 -8.59 -9.80 4.42
N LEU A 77 -9.34 -9.97 3.33
CA LEU A 77 -8.76 -10.37 2.04
C LEU A 77 -7.85 -9.29 1.44
N VAL A 78 -8.18 -8.01 1.64
CA VAL A 78 -7.29 -6.90 1.23
C VAL A 78 -5.97 -6.96 2.01
N GLY A 79 -6.02 -7.10 3.34
CA GLY A 79 -4.82 -7.23 4.16
C GLY A 79 -3.98 -8.46 3.81
N LEU A 80 -4.63 -9.60 3.59
CA LEU A 80 -3.96 -10.83 3.19
C LEU A 80 -3.31 -10.71 1.79
N ALA A 81 -3.98 -10.05 0.84
CA ALA A 81 -3.44 -9.79 -0.48
C ALA A 81 -2.17 -8.95 -0.41
N VAL A 82 -2.17 -7.89 0.40
CA VAL A 82 -1.00 -7.00 0.58
C VAL A 82 0.16 -7.72 1.24
N LEU A 83 -0.09 -8.59 2.22
CA LEU A 83 0.95 -9.41 2.84
C LEU A 83 1.53 -10.47 1.90
N SER A 84 0.82 -10.79 0.81
CA SER A 84 1.20 -11.81 -0.16
C SER A 84 1.86 -11.22 -1.42
N LEU A 85 1.93 -9.88 -1.53
CA LEU A 85 2.68 -9.16 -2.58
C LEU A 85 4.18 -9.15 -2.26
#